data_AF-A0A7K0VVY6-F1
#
_entry.id   AF-A0A7K0VVY6-F1
#
_cell.length_a   1.000
_cell.length_b   1.000
_cell.length_c   1.000
_cell.angle_alpha   90.00
_cell.angle_beta   90.00
_cell.angle_gamma   90.00
#
_symmetry.space_group_name_H-M   'P 1'
#
loop_
_entity.id
_entity.type
_entity.pdbx_description
1 polymer ?
#
loop_
_entity_poly.entity_id
_entity_poly.type
_entity_poly.pdbx_seq_one_letter_code
_entity_poly.pdbx_strand_id
1 'polypeptide(L)'
;MKILLPPSEGKAPSPGRGSAVKLSSLSLPELTATRSELITALTKLCQGPRAKAVSTLGLTPGLASEVEKNAQLLTAPAIAAGSLYSGVLYEALDLASLSTKAASRAEN
;
A
#
# COMPACT_ATOMS: atom_id res chain seq x y z
N MET A 1 -10.32 8.40 -19.93
CA MET A 1 -9.50 7.17 -20.02
C MET A 1 -8.86 6.93 -18.66
N LYS A 2 -8.86 5.70 -18.17
CA LYS A 2 -8.19 5.30 -16.93
C LYS A 2 -7.16 4.23 -17.26
N ILE A 3 -5.97 4.34 -16.66
CA ILE A 3 -4.90 3.36 -16.78
C ILE A 3 -4.78 2.69 -15.41
N LEU A 4 -4.89 1.36 -15.37
CA LEU A 4 -4.71 0.58 -14.16
C LEU A 4 -3.32 -0.04 -14.20
N LEU A 5 -2.50 0.30 -13.22
CA LEU A 5 -1.19 -0.29 -13.03
C LEU A 5 -1.30 -1.43 -12.03
N PRO A 6 -0.65 -2.58 -12.29
CA PRO A 6 -0.55 -3.63 -11.28
C PRO A 6 0.25 -3.13 -10.08
N PRO A 7 -0.01 -3.66 -8.87
CA PRO A 7 0.86 -3.42 -7.73
C PRO A 7 2.26 -4.02 -7.98
N SER A 8 3.24 -3.59 -7.19
CA SER A 8 4.56 -4.22 -7.13
C SER A 8 4.80 -4.87 -5.76
N GLU A 9 5.62 -5.93 -5.75
CA GLU A 9 6.15 -6.49 -4.50
C GLU A 9 7.05 -5.46 -3.80
N GLY A 10 7.94 -4.83 -4.59
CA GLY A 10 8.86 -3.79 -4.16
C GLY A 10 8.12 -2.54 -3.69
N LYS A 11 8.48 -2.09 -2.49
CA LYS A 11 7.94 -0.86 -1.89
C LYS A 11 9.09 0.00 -1.39
N ALA A 12 8.93 1.31 -1.48
CA ALA A 12 9.80 2.26 -0.81
C ALA A 12 9.83 1.96 0.70
N PRO A 13 10.96 2.22 1.37
CA PRO A 13 11.03 2.16 2.82
C PRO A 13 9.93 3.00 3.47
N SER A 14 9.52 2.62 4.68
CA SER A 14 8.61 3.44 5.47
C SER A 14 9.15 4.87 5.57
N PRO A 15 8.32 5.91 5.35
CA PRO A 15 8.77 7.30 5.45
C PRO A 15 9.16 7.68 6.89
N GLY A 16 8.89 6.82 7.88
CA GLY A 16 9.21 7.02 9.30
C GLY A 16 8.38 8.09 10.01
N ARG A 17 7.84 9.05 9.26
CA ARG A 17 6.92 10.12 9.70
C ARG A 17 5.86 10.36 8.64
N GLY A 18 4.74 10.93 9.05
CA GLY A 18 3.61 11.25 8.18
C GLY A 18 2.29 10.81 8.81
N SER A 19 1.18 11.15 8.16
CA SER A 19 -0.14 10.72 8.56
C SER A 19 -0.43 9.30 8.06
N ALA A 20 -1.26 8.57 8.81
CA ALA A 20 -1.88 7.36 8.31
C ALA A 20 -2.80 7.66 7.12
N VAL A 21 -3.10 6.61 6.33
CA VAL A 21 -4.00 6.73 5.18
C VAL A 21 -5.41 7.13 5.61
N LYS A 22 -5.98 8.13 4.94
CA LYS A 22 -7.40 8.48 5.08
C LYS A 22 -8.19 7.75 4.00
N LEU A 23 -8.93 6.70 4.35
CA LEU A 23 -9.62 5.87 3.34
C LEU A 23 -10.61 6.66 2.48
N SER A 24 -11.27 7.67 3.07
CA SER A 24 -12.21 8.54 2.36
C SER A 24 -11.55 9.50 1.36
N SER A 25 -10.22 9.64 1.36
CA SER A 25 -9.50 10.42 0.34
C SER A 25 -8.97 9.56 -0.81
N LEU A 26 -9.19 8.26 -0.81
CA LEU A 26 -8.76 7.37 -1.88
C LEU A 26 -9.75 7.38 -3.05
N SER A 27 -9.24 7.20 -4.26
CA SER A 27 -10.05 6.99 -5.46
C SER A 27 -11.01 5.80 -5.30
N LEU A 28 -12.12 5.81 -6.03
CA LEU A 28 -13.18 4.78 -5.94
C LEU A 28 -13.77 4.72 -4.52
N PRO A 29 -14.50 5.76 -4.08
CA PRO A 29 -15.05 5.83 -2.73
C PRO A 29 -16.02 4.69 -2.40
N GLU A 30 -16.66 4.08 -3.41
CA GLU A 30 -17.51 2.89 -3.28
C GLU A 30 -16.78 1.68 -2.66
N LEU A 31 -15.44 1.65 -2.75
CA LEU A 31 -14.61 0.59 -2.15
C LEU A 31 -14.25 0.86 -0.68
N THR A 32 -14.64 2.01 -0.11
CA THR A 32 -14.25 2.40 1.26
C THR A 32 -14.72 1.38 2.30
N ALA A 33 -15.92 0.83 2.16
CA ALA A 33 -16.45 -0.18 3.06
C ALA A 33 -15.61 -1.46 3.02
N THR A 34 -15.33 -1.98 1.81
CA THR A 34 -14.49 -3.16 1.60
C THR A 34 -13.06 -2.95 2.11
N ARG A 35 -12.47 -1.77 1.88
CA ARG A 35 -11.13 -1.44 2.41
C ARG A 35 -11.11 -1.49 3.94
N SER A 36 -12.13 -0.93 4.58
CA SER A 36 -12.24 -0.92 6.04
C SER A 36 -12.32 -2.35 6.58
N GLU A 37 -13.17 -3.20 5.99
CA GLU A 37 -13.30 -4.60 6.37
C GLU A 37 -11.99 -5.39 6.22
N LEU A 38 -11.31 -5.26 5.07
CA LEU A 38 -10.04 -5.94 4.82
C LEU A 38 -8.93 -5.48 5.76
N ILE A 39 -8.84 -4.17 6.04
CA ILE A 39 -7.85 -3.63 6.97
C ILE A 39 -8.11 -4.14 8.39
N THR A 40 -9.35 -4.15 8.85
CA THR A 40 -9.71 -4.70 10.16
C THR A 40 -9.41 -6.20 10.24
N ALA A 41 -9.74 -6.98 9.21
CA ALA A 41 -9.45 -8.41 9.19
C ALA A 41 -7.94 -8.69 9.22
N LEU A 42 -7.17 -7.98 8.39
CA LEU A 42 -5.71 -8.13 8.30
C LEU A 42 -5.01 -7.73 9.60
N THR A 43 -5.34 -6.56 10.14
CA THR A 43 -4.75 -6.07 11.41
C THR A 43 -5.06 -7.04 12.55
N LYS A 44 -6.31 -7.51 12.66
CA LYS A 44 -6.70 -8.50 13.67
C LYS A 44 -5.94 -9.82 13.53
N LEU A 45 -5.75 -10.31 12.31
CA LEU A 45 -4.95 -11.52 12.04
C LEU A 45 -3.50 -11.32 12.50
N CYS A 46 -2.89 -10.18 12.14
CA CYS A 46 -1.49 -9.89 12.41
C CYS A 46 -1.19 -9.51 13.86
N GLN A 47 -2.19 -9.05 14.62
CA GLN A 47 -2.09 -8.85 16.08
C GLN A 47 -2.25 -10.15 16.87
N GLY A 48 -2.73 -11.22 16.23
CA GLY A 48 -2.85 -12.54 16.83
C GLY A 48 -1.54 -13.35 16.82
N PRO A 49 -1.62 -14.68 16.94
CA PRO A 49 -0.44 -15.54 16.92
C PRO A 49 0.33 -15.41 15.59
N ARG A 50 1.59 -14.98 15.67
CA ARG A 50 2.48 -14.75 14.51
C ARG A 50 2.51 -15.92 13.53
N ALA A 51 2.65 -17.16 14.03
CA ALA A 51 2.69 -18.35 13.19
C ALA A 51 1.41 -18.54 12.35
N LYS A 52 0.25 -18.20 12.91
CA LYS A 52 -1.03 -18.25 12.20
C LYS A 52 -1.10 -17.16 11.12
N ALA A 53 -0.62 -15.95 11.41
CA ALA A 53 -0.58 -14.88 10.43
C ALA A 53 0.35 -15.22 9.25
N VAL A 54 1.57 -15.71 9.54
CA VAL A 54 2.55 -16.13 8.53
C VAL A 54 1.96 -17.22 7.61
N SER A 55 1.36 -18.27 8.18
CA SER A 55 0.80 -19.35 7.38
C SER A 55 -0.44 -18.91 6.58
N THR A 56 -1.33 -18.12 7.17
CA THR A 56 -2.55 -17.63 6.50
C THR A 56 -2.22 -16.68 5.33
N LEU A 57 -1.20 -15.84 5.49
CA LEU A 57 -0.76 -14.88 4.48
C LEU A 57 0.23 -15.48 3.46
N GLY A 58 0.64 -16.75 3.63
CA GLY A 58 1.61 -17.39 2.75
C GLY A 58 2.99 -16.72 2.76
N LEU A 59 3.40 -16.13 3.89
CA LEU A 59 4.66 -15.38 3.98
C LEU A 59 5.85 -16.35 4.01
N THR A 60 6.85 -16.08 3.18
CA THR A 60 8.15 -16.75 3.27
C THR A 60 8.92 -16.26 4.51
N PRO A 61 9.97 -16.97 4.96
CA PRO A 61 10.77 -16.54 6.10
C PRO A 61 11.30 -15.10 5.97
N GLY A 62 11.69 -14.68 4.75
CA GLY A 62 12.17 -13.32 4.48
C GLY A 62 11.09 -12.24 4.58
N LEU A 63 9.81 -12.61 4.48
CA LEU A 63 8.66 -11.70 4.57
C LEU A 63 7.93 -11.79 5.92
N ALA A 64 8.42 -12.58 6.87
CA ALA A 64 7.74 -12.74 8.15
C ALA A 64 7.60 -11.42 8.92
N SER A 65 8.49 -10.45 8.70
CA SER A 65 8.40 -9.10 9.31
C SER A 65 7.23 -8.26 8.79
N GLU A 66 6.56 -8.67 7.71
CA GLU A 66 5.35 -8.02 7.22
C GLU A 66 4.18 -8.16 8.20
N VAL A 67 4.20 -9.16 9.09
CA VAL A 67 3.18 -9.31 10.14
C VAL A 67 3.17 -8.08 11.07
N GLU A 68 4.34 -7.63 11.53
CA GLU A 68 4.45 -6.43 12.39
C GLU A 68 3.95 -5.18 11.66
N LYS A 69 4.29 -5.02 10.38
CA LYS A 69 3.85 -3.89 9.57
C LYS A 69 2.33 -3.89 9.40
N ASN A 70 1.76 -5.05 9.06
CA ASN A 70 0.32 -5.22 8.86
C ASN A 70 -0.48 -5.04 10.16
N ALA A 71 0.09 -5.39 11.32
CA ALA A 71 -0.54 -5.15 12.62
C ALA A 71 -0.72 -3.65 12.95
N GLN A 72 0.08 -2.78 12.33
CA GLN A 72 0.09 -1.32 12.54
C GLN A 72 -0.52 -0.53 11.38
N LEU A 73 -1.16 -1.20 10.42
CA LEU A 73 -1.57 -0.60 9.15
C LEU A 73 -2.44 0.67 9.28
N LEU A 74 -3.29 0.75 10.30
CA LEU A 74 -4.18 1.90 10.55
C LEU A 74 -3.46 3.15 11.06
N THR A 75 -2.26 3.00 11.60
CA THR A 75 -1.48 4.09 12.20
C THR A 75 -0.16 4.33 11.49
N ALA A 76 0.26 3.40 10.64
CA ALA A 76 1.50 3.50 9.89
C ALA A 76 1.48 4.73 8.96
N PRO A 77 2.57 5.52 8.93
CA PRO A 77 2.73 6.59 7.96
C PRO A 77 2.57 6.08 6.52
N ALA A 78 1.76 6.78 5.72
CA ALA A 78 1.52 6.43 4.33
C ALA A 78 2.12 7.47 3.38
N ILE A 79 2.45 7.03 2.16
CA ILE A 79 2.84 7.88 1.04
C ILE A 79 1.93 7.60 -0.16
N ALA A 80 1.96 8.48 -1.16
CA ALA A 80 1.21 8.28 -2.39
C ALA A 80 1.61 6.98 -3.09
N ALA A 81 0.65 6.25 -3.65
CA ALA A 81 0.89 4.96 -4.30
C ALA A 81 1.93 5.04 -5.43
N GLY A 82 1.95 6.15 -6.18
CA GLY A 82 2.94 6.41 -7.24
C GLY A 82 4.38 6.58 -6.75
N SER A 83 4.58 6.86 -5.46
CA SER A 83 5.90 6.91 -4.81
C SER A 83 6.18 5.67 -3.95
N LEU A 84 5.17 4.82 -3.73
CA LEU A 84 5.28 3.63 -2.89
C LEU A 84 5.87 2.46 -3.64
N TYR A 85 5.33 2.12 -4.81
CA TYR A 85 5.75 0.94 -5.54
C TYR A 85 7.05 1.18 -6.31
N SER A 86 7.92 0.18 -6.32
CA SER A 86 9.19 0.17 -7.05
C SER A 86 9.30 -1.04 -8.00
N GLY A 87 10.38 -1.12 -8.78
CA GLY A 87 10.63 -2.21 -9.72
C GLY A 87 10.37 -1.82 -11.17
N VAL A 88 10.68 -2.74 -12.09
CA VAL A 88 10.84 -2.48 -13.53
C VAL A 88 9.72 -1.63 -14.16
N LEU A 89 8.46 -1.92 -13.86
CA LEU A 89 7.34 -1.14 -14.39
C LEU A 89 7.34 0.31 -13.87
N TYR A 90 7.53 0.50 -12.57
CA TYR A 90 7.46 1.82 -11.93
C TYR A 90 8.70 2.65 -12.25
N GLU A 91 9.86 2.01 -12.38
CA GLU A 91 11.10 2.62 -12.86
C GLU A 91 10.99 3.07 -14.31
N ALA A 92 10.41 2.25 -15.20
CA ALA A 92 10.18 2.63 -16.59
C ALA A 92 9.09 3.69 -16.75
N LEU A 93 8.10 3.70 -15.87
CA LEU A 93 7.04 4.70 -15.85
C LEU A 93 7.56 6.08 -15.41
N ASP A 94 8.55 6.08 -14.51
CA ASP A 94 9.27 7.26 -14.02
C ASP A 94 8.35 8.47 -13.75
N LEU A 95 7.36 8.27 -12.88
CA LEU A 95 6.34 9.29 -12.59
C LEU A 95 6.94 10.65 -12.17
N ALA A 96 8.15 10.64 -11.58
CA ALA A 96 8.84 11.84 -11.14
C ALA A 96 9.36 12.71 -12.29
N SER A 97 9.58 12.16 -13.49
CA SER A 97 10.01 12.93 -14.67
C SER A 97 8.87 13.53 -15.48
N LEU A 98 7.61 13.27 -15.09
CA LEU A 98 6.45 13.85 -15.77
C LEU A 98 6.44 15.38 -15.63
N SER A 99 6.19 16.07 -16.74
CA SER A 99 5.85 17.50 -16.70
C SER A 99 4.63 17.74 -15.80
N THR A 100 4.50 18.94 -15.22
CA THR A 100 3.36 19.30 -14.35
C THR A 100 1.99 19.01 -15.01
N LYS A 101 1.87 19.26 -16.32
CA LYS A 101 0.65 18.96 -17.08
C LYS A 101 0.36 17.46 -17.17
N ALA A 102 1.40 16.64 -17.35
CA ALA A 102 1.27 15.19 -17.40
C ALA A 102 0.96 14.60 -16.02
N ALA A 103 1.64 15.07 -14.97
CA ALA A 103 1.39 14.66 -13.59
C ALA A 103 -0.06 14.95 -13.15
N SER A 104 -0.56 16.15 -13.45
CA SER A 104 -1.97 16.50 -13.17
C SER A 104 -2.97 15.57 -13.86
N ARG A 105 -2.66 15.08 -15.07
CA ARG A 105 -3.51 14.09 -15.75
C ARG A 105 -3.40 12.68 -15.14
N ALA A 106 -2.27 12.34 -14.54
CA ALA A 106 -2.06 11.04 -13.89
C ALA A 106 -2.80 10.92 -12.55
N GLU A 107 -3.01 12.05 -11.86
CA GLU A 107 -3.72 12.11 -10.57
C GLU A 107 -5.26 12.21 -10.70
N ASN A 108 -5.77 12.54 -11.90
CA ASN A 108 -7.21 12.73 -12.18
C ASN A 108 -7.95 11.42 -12.50
#